data_AF-A0A3N5VUT1-F1
#
_entry.id   AF-A0A3N5VUT1-F1
#
_cell.length_a   1.000
_cell.length_b   1.000
_cell.length_c   1.000
_cell.angle_alpha   90.00
_cell.angle_beta   90.00
_cell.angle_gamma   90.00
#
_symmetry.space_group_name_H-M   'P 1'
#
loop_
_entity.id
_entity.type
_entity.pdbx_description
1 polymer ?
#
loop_
_entity_poly.entity_id
_entity_poly.type
_entity_poly.pdbx_seq_one_letter_code
_entity_poly.pdbx_strand_id
1 'polypeptide(L)'
;MIYTTVLANPKILAVNKQEGQVLIGNKIGYINATTQNQTSTTQSVSFLETGTRLVFRPYICSDGYVRLDIYPKDSDGLLKANDIPDEKTTELKTNVLVKDGETVVIGGLFRDKVVASKAQVPVLGNLPILGVLFRGTKDTVSREEVVVMLTPHIIDDPAQTDAKDRMDDVRLKREGAKQSLLGIDAGRLAEDAYARAAKNYLEGNTEEALFNVSFALMNRPTYLEALRLRERIVAETDPEELKRMNSVVVEKLDQQEAPNWRRY
;
A
#
# COMPACT_ATOMS: atom_id res chain seq x y z
N MET A 1 0.51 -4.49 9.69
CA MET A 1 -0.18 -3.22 9.38
C MET A 1 -0.09 -3.02 7.89
N ILE A 2 -1.21 -3.09 7.18
CA ILE A 2 -1.29 -2.79 5.75
C ILE A 2 -1.70 -1.32 5.65
N TYR A 3 -0.94 -0.52 4.92
CA TYR A 3 -1.22 0.90 4.72
C TYR A 3 -1.70 1.09 3.29
N THR A 4 -2.99 1.39 3.12
CA THR A 4 -3.54 1.73 1.81
C THR A 4 -3.26 3.19 1.50
N THR A 5 -2.24 3.42 0.66
CA THR A 5 -1.88 4.75 0.17
C THR A 5 -2.37 4.90 -1.26
N VAL A 6 -3.09 5.99 -1.53
CA VAL A 6 -3.41 6.38 -2.92
C VAL A 6 -2.15 6.94 -3.54
N LEU A 7 -1.57 6.23 -4.52
CA LEU A 7 -0.36 6.69 -5.22
C LEU A 7 -0.65 7.95 -6.05
N ALA A 8 -1.71 7.92 -6.88
CA ALA A 8 -2.04 9.03 -7.75
C ALA A 8 -3.51 9.04 -8.17
N ASN A 9 -4.08 10.23 -8.41
CA ASN A 9 -5.43 10.43 -8.95
C ASN A 9 -5.45 11.59 -9.96
N PRO A 10 -4.88 11.39 -11.18
CA PRO A 10 -4.92 12.39 -12.22
C PRO A 10 -6.35 12.54 -12.77
N LYS A 11 -6.81 13.78 -12.90
CA LYS A 11 -8.06 14.13 -13.58
C LYS A 11 -7.76 15.01 -14.78
N ILE A 12 -8.31 14.66 -15.92
CA ILE A 12 -8.06 15.35 -17.19
C ILE A 12 -9.32 15.31 -18.04
N LEU A 13 -9.56 16.40 -18.75
CA LEU A 13 -10.64 16.55 -19.70
C LEU A 13 -10.07 16.40 -21.11
N ALA A 14 -10.79 15.67 -21.95
CA ALA A 14 -10.48 15.56 -23.37
C ALA A 14 -11.76 15.57 -24.18
N VAL A 15 -11.64 16.04 -25.41
CA VAL A 15 -12.73 16.01 -26.38
C VAL A 15 -12.91 14.57 -26.89
N ASN A 16 -14.13 14.22 -27.28
CA ASN A 16 -14.41 12.93 -27.92
C ASN A 16 -13.47 12.68 -29.11
N LYS A 17 -12.89 11.48 -29.18
CA LYS A 17 -11.94 11.01 -30.21
C LYS A 17 -10.58 11.73 -30.20
N GLN A 18 -10.32 12.65 -29.27
CA GLN A 18 -9.05 13.35 -29.14
C GLN A 18 -8.21 12.74 -28.03
N GLU A 19 -6.90 12.68 -28.24
CA GLU A 19 -5.98 12.19 -27.24
C GLU A 19 -5.74 13.26 -26.16
N GLY A 20 -5.94 12.88 -24.90
CA GLY A 20 -5.54 13.66 -23.74
C GLY A 20 -4.29 13.06 -23.11
N GLN A 21 -3.37 13.91 -22.66
CA GLN A 21 -2.21 13.46 -21.89
C GLN A 21 -1.94 14.40 -20.71
N VAL A 22 -1.50 13.80 -19.60
CA VAL A 22 -1.00 14.52 -18.43
C VAL A 22 0.23 13.80 -17.88
N LEU A 23 1.24 14.58 -17.49
CA LEU A 23 2.43 14.11 -16.79
C LEU A 23 2.57 14.95 -15.52
N ILE A 24 2.53 14.29 -14.36
CA ILE A 24 2.72 14.91 -13.04
C ILE A 24 3.95 14.26 -12.43
N GLY A 25 5.03 15.01 -12.30
CA GLY A 25 6.29 14.42 -11.87
C GLY A 25 7.49 15.33 -12.08
N ASN A 26 8.67 14.72 -12.04
CA ASN A 26 9.96 15.38 -12.14
C ASN A 26 10.72 14.90 -13.37
N LYS A 27 11.61 15.75 -13.88
CA LYS A 27 12.60 15.37 -14.90
C LYS A 27 13.98 15.40 -14.27
N ILE A 28 14.58 14.23 -14.08
CA ILE A 28 15.91 14.10 -13.49
C ILE A 28 16.93 14.05 -14.63
N GLY A 29 17.80 15.06 -14.71
CA GLY A 29 18.86 15.11 -15.71
C GLY A 29 20.03 14.19 -15.36
N TYR A 30 20.56 13.46 -16.34
CA TYR A 30 21.76 12.62 -16.20
C TYR A 30 22.63 12.70 -17.46
N ILE A 31 23.92 12.39 -17.31
CA ILE A 31 24.86 12.40 -18.42
C ILE A 31 24.73 11.08 -19.18
N ASN A 32 24.29 11.14 -20.44
CA ASN A 32 24.03 9.97 -21.28
C ASN A 32 25.31 9.49 -21.98
N ALA A 33 26.14 10.42 -22.44
CA ALA A 33 27.42 10.10 -23.05
C ALA A 33 28.42 11.24 -22.84
N THR A 34 29.67 10.87 -22.55
CA THR A 34 30.82 11.77 -22.56
C THR A 34 31.71 11.37 -23.72
N THR A 35 31.81 12.23 -24.74
CA THR A 35 32.75 12.04 -25.84
C THR A 35 33.99 12.90 -25.57
N GLN A 36 35.15 12.25 -25.42
CA GLN A 36 36.40 12.92 -25.15
C GLN A 36 37.29 12.86 -26.39
N ASN A 37 37.49 14.01 -27.04
CA ASN A 37 38.52 14.19 -28.06
C ASN A 37 39.76 14.82 -27.41
N GLN A 38 40.95 14.66 -28.00
CA GLN A 38 42.23 15.12 -27.43
C GLN A 38 42.27 16.62 -27.05
N THR A 39 41.31 17.43 -27.51
CA THR A 39 41.24 18.88 -27.28
C THR A 39 39.91 19.36 -26.69
N SER A 40 38.91 18.50 -26.51
CA SER A 40 37.60 18.89 -25.96
C SER A 40 36.80 17.70 -25.43
N THR A 41 36.14 17.91 -24.29
CA THR A 41 35.17 16.98 -23.70
C THR A 41 33.76 17.49 -23.99
N THR A 42 32.94 16.73 -24.72
CA THR A 42 31.52 17.03 -24.93
C THR A 42 30.67 16.07 -24.10
N GLN A 43 29.78 16.60 -23.28
CA GLN A 43 28.83 15.82 -22.49
C GLN A 43 27.42 16.00 -23.06
N SER A 44 26.72 14.89 -23.31
CA SER A 44 25.31 14.89 -23.67
C SER A 44 24.46 14.63 -22.43
N VAL A 45 23.48 15.50 -22.18
CA VAL A 45 22.56 15.40 -21.06
C VAL A 45 21.23 14.84 -21.56
N SER A 46 20.70 13.84 -20.87
CA SER A 46 19.37 13.26 -21.09
C SER A 46 18.54 13.42 -19.81
N PHE A 47 17.22 13.30 -19.93
CA PHE A 47 16.29 13.43 -18.80
C PHE A 47 15.50 12.16 -18.60
N LEU A 48 15.50 11.66 -17.36
CA LEU A 48 14.59 10.62 -16.89
C LEU A 48 13.30 11.28 -16.39
N GLU A 49 12.16 10.96 -16.99
CA GLU A 49 10.85 11.43 -16.52
C GLU A 49 10.31 10.46 -15.47
N THR A 50 10.14 10.95 -14.23
CA THR A 50 9.57 10.19 -13.12
C THR A 50 8.27 10.82 -12.67
N GLY A 51 7.27 10.01 -12.36
CA GLY A 51 5.97 10.42 -11.83
C GLY A 51 4.82 9.71 -12.51
N THR A 52 3.61 10.27 -12.36
CA THR A 52 2.40 9.70 -12.94
C THR A 52 2.11 10.32 -14.30
N ARG A 53 2.11 9.49 -15.34
CA ARG A 53 1.70 9.82 -16.71
C ARG A 53 0.40 9.10 -17.05
N LEU A 54 -0.57 9.83 -17.55
CA LEU A 54 -1.80 9.25 -18.07
C LEU A 54 -2.01 9.75 -19.51
N VAL A 55 -2.08 8.81 -20.45
CA VAL A 55 -2.50 9.07 -21.83
C VAL A 55 -3.79 8.32 -22.08
N PHE A 56 -4.78 8.98 -22.68
CA PHE A 56 -6.05 8.35 -22.97
C PHE A 56 -6.72 8.95 -24.20
N ARG A 57 -7.59 8.16 -24.83
CA ARG A 57 -8.44 8.61 -25.95
C ARG A 57 -9.86 8.09 -25.75
N PRO A 58 -10.84 8.97 -25.45
CA PRO A 58 -12.24 8.58 -25.27
C PRO A 58 -12.96 8.46 -26.61
N TYR A 59 -13.91 7.54 -26.67
CA TYR A 59 -14.92 7.42 -27.73
C TYR A 59 -16.28 7.27 -27.06
N ILE A 60 -17.11 8.31 -27.16
CA ILE A 60 -18.46 8.30 -26.62
C ILE A 60 -19.36 7.52 -27.58
N CYS A 61 -20.02 6.48 -27.07
CA CYS A 61 -21.01 5.69 -27.77
C CYS A 61 -22.42 6.29 -27.59
N SER A 62 -23.35 5.95 -28.47
CA SER A 62 -24.73 6.48 -28.46
C SER A 62 -25.61 5.96 -27.32
N ASP A 63 -25.16 4.90 -26.65
CA ASP A 63 -25.82 4.20 -25.55
C ASP A 63 -25.36 4.67 -24.15
N GLY A 64 -24.53 5.71 -24.09
CA GLY A 64 -23.97 6.24 -22.84
C GLY A 64 -22.75 5.47 -22.33
N TYR A 65 -22.22 4.52 -23.11
CA TYR A 65 -20.93 3.92 -22.84
C TYR A 65 -19.79 4.78 -23.42
N VAL A 66 -18.65 4.72 -22.74
CA VAL A 66 -17.41 5.37 -23.16
C VAL A 66 -16.37 4.28 -23.37
N ARG A 67 -15.94 4.12 -24.62
CA ARG A 67 -14.78 3.29 -24.96
C ARG A 67 -13.51 4.11 -24.79
N LEU A 68 -12.55 3.61 -24.04
CA LEU A 68 -11.32 4.32 -23.69
C LEU A 68 -10.10 3.47 -24.05
N ASP A 69 -9.25 4.02 -24.92
CA ASP A 69 -7.86 3.59 -25.04
C ASP A 69 -7.08 4.30 -23.93
N ILE A 70 -6.51 3.58 -22.96
CA ILE A 70 -5.85 4.17 -21.78
C ILE A 70 -4.48 3.55 -21.51
N TYR A 71 -3.54 4.41 -21.14
CA TYR A 71 -2.14 4.10 -20.91
C TYR A 71 -1.66 4.83 -19.64
N PRO A 72 -2.04 4.36 -18.44
CA PRO A 72 -1.50 4.87 -17.21
C PRO A 72 -0.09 4.29 -17.00
N LYS A 73 0.84 5.17 -16.68
CA LYS A 73 2.20 4.87 -16.25
C LYS A 73 2.46 5.61 -14.95
N ASP A 74 2.97 4.92 -13.96
CA ASP A 74 3.49 5.50 -12.73
C ASP A 74 4.95 5.07 -12.60
N SER A 75 5.86 6.03 -12.53
CA SER A 75 7.28 5.77 -12.37
C SER A 75 7.86 6.53 -11.18
N ASP A 76 8.76 5.88 -10.46
CA ASP A 76 9.65 6.51 -9.50
C ASP A 76 11.08 6.22 -9.94
N GLY A 77 11.99 7.16 -9.72
CA GLY A 77 13.35 7.00 -10.21
C GLY A 77 14.34 7.92 -9.53
N LEU A 78 15.56 7.41 -9.43
CA LEU A 78 16.68 8.04 -8.75
C LEU A 78 17.95 7.80 -9.56
N LEU A 79 18.93 8.68 -9.40
CA LEU A 79 20.27 8.44 -9.93
C LEU A 79 21.07 7.62 -8.91
N LYS A 80 21.72 6.56 -9.38
CA LYS A 80 22.72 5.83 -8.60
C LYS A 80 24.00 6.67 -8.48
N ALA A 81 24.92 6.25 -7.61
CA ALA A 81 26.20 6.93 -7.36
C ALA A 81 27.09 7.14 -8.62
N ASN A 82 26.76 6.49 -9.74
CA ASN A 82 27.48 6.60 -11.02
C ASN A 82 26.69 7.38 -12.09
N ASP A 83 25.70 8.19 -11.70
CA ASP A 83 24.77 8.89 -12.61
C ASP A 83 23.96 7.96 -13.54
N ILE A 84 23.88 6.68 -13.21
CA ILE A 84 23.05 5.71 -13.93
C ILE A 84 21.61 5.85 -13.42
N PRO A 85 20.63 6.15 -14.29
CA PRO A 85 19.23 6.21 -13.91
C PRO A 85 18.71 4.83 -13.52
N ASP A 86 18.01 4.74 -12.40
CA ASP A 86 17.23 3.59 -11.97
C ASP A 86 15.76 3.98 -11.92
N GLU A 87 14.91 3.31 -12.70
CA GLU A 87 13.49 3.62 -12.82
C GLU A 87 12.67 2.39 -12.39
N LYS A 88 11.83 2.57 -11.37
CA LYS A 88 10.76 1.63 -11.02
C LYS A 88 9.48 2.10 -11.69
N THR A 89 8.96 1.31 -12.62
CA THR A 89 7.76 1.67 -13.39
C THR A 89 6.65 0.65 -13.22
N THR A 90 5.43 1.14 -13.09
CA THR A 90 4.18 0.39 -13.25
C THR A 90 3.42 0.99 -14.42
N GLU A 91 3.23 0.22 -15.49
CA GLU A 91 2.52 0.68 -16.68
C GLU A 91 1.47 -0.33 -17.13
N LEU A 92 0.39 0.18 -17.71
CA LEU A 92 -0.70 -0.62 -18.27
C LEU A 92 -1.06 -0.05 -19.64
N LYS A 93 -1.48 -0.92 -20.56
CA LYS A 93 -2.02 -0.55 -21.86
C LYS A 93 -3.26 -1.38 -22.12
N THR A 94 -4.39 -0.73 -22.32
CA THR A 94 -5.69 -1.43 -22.37
C THR A 94 -6.73 -0.61 -23.11
N ASN A 95 -7.74 -1.31 -23.64
CA ASN A 95 -8.96 -0.73 -24.19
C ASN A 95 -10.13 -1.23 -23.35
N VAL A 96 -10.90 -0.31 -22.78
CA VAL A 96 -12.04 -0.64 -21.91
C VAL A 96 -13.31 0.03 -22.42
N LEU A 97 -14.44 -0.63 -22.18
CA LEU A 97 -15.78 -0.08 -22.39
C LEU A 97 -16.42 0.08 -21.02
N VAL A 98 -16.75 1.32 -20.65
CA VAL A 98 -17.24 1.66 -19.31
C VAL A 98 -18.41 2.60 -19.45
N LYS A 99 -19.44 2.45 -18.63
CA LYS A 99 -20.58 3.36 -18.64
C LYS A 99 -20.21 4.69 -17.98
N ASP A 100 -20.83 5.77 -18.43
CA ASP A 100 -20.67 7.08 -17.80
C ASP A 100 -20.91 7.01 -16.27
N GLY A 101 -19.98 7.58 -15.50
CA GLY A 101 -20.03 7.63 -14.04
C GLY A 101 -19.68 6.35 -13.29
N GLU A 102 -19.54 5.21 -13.98
CA GLU A 102 -19.19 3.93 -13.35
C GLU A 102 -17.68 3.74 -13.21
N THR A 103 -17.25 3.16 -12.09
CA THR A 103 -15.83 2.88 -11.84
C THR A 103 -15.52 1.44 -12.24
N VAL A 104 -14.51 1.26 -13.09
CA VAL A 104 -13.97 -0.05 -13.45
C VAL A 104 -12.56 -0.23 -12.91
N VAL A 105 -12.23 -1.46 -12.51
CA VAL A 105 -10.85 -1.89 -12.24
C VAL A 105 -10.26 -2.38 -13.55
N ILE A 106 -9.19 -1.74 -14.02
CA ILE A 106 -8.59 -2.08 -15.32
C ILE A 106 -7.34 -2.95 -15.17
N GLY A 107 -6.72 -2.94 -13.99
CA GLY A 107 -5.59 -3.81 -13.69
C GLY A 107 -5.15 -3.72 -12.25
N GLY A 108 -4.29 -4.66 -11.86
CA GLY A 108 -3.61 -4.63 -10.57
C GLY A 108 -2.37 -5.51 -10.56
N LEU A 109 -1.42 -5.18 -9.70
CA LEU A 109 -0.18 -5.92 -9.47
C LEU A 109 -0.03 -6.21 -7.98
N PHE A 110 -0.01 -7.49 -7.63
CA PHE A 110 0.28 -7.96 -6.28
C PHE A 110 1.76 -8.36 -6.20
N ARG A 111 2.51 -7.77 -5.28
CA ARG A 111 3.94 -8.05 -5.08
C ARG A 111 4.19 -8.41 -3.62
N ASP A 112 4.58 -9.65 -3.41
CA ASP A 112 5.02 -10.15 -2.10
C ASP A 112 6.55 -10.13 -2.03
N LYS A 113 7.08 -9.37 -1.08
CA LYS A 113 8.50 -9.35 -0.74
C LYS A 113 8.70 -9.87 0.67
N VAL A 114 9.16 -11.11 0.79
CA VAL A 114 9.59 -11.70 2.06
C VAL A 114 11.08 -11.45 2.24
N VAL A 115 11.46 -10.69 3.27
CA VAL A 115 12.86 -10.46 3.66
C VAL A 115 13.09 -11.18 4.99
N ALA A 116 13.68 -12.37 4.93
CA ALA A 116 14.13 -13.09 6.12
C ALA A 116 15.56 -12.66 6.48
N SER A 117 15.74 -12.04 7.64
CA SER A 117 17.07 -11.64 8.14
C SER A 117 17.40 -12.46 9.38
N LYS A 118 18.45 -13.28 9.30
CA LYS A 118 18.94 -14.09 10.42
C LYS A 118 20.21 -13.46 10.99
N ALA A 119 20.15 -13.02 12.24
CA ALA A 119 21.31 -12.60 13.03
C ALA A 119 21.67 -13.73 14.00
N GLN A 120 22.94 -14.13 14.06
CA GLN A 120 23.40 -15.11 15.06
C GLN A 120 24.82 -14.80 15.53
N VAL A 121 25.09 -15.04 16.80
CA VAL A 121 26.47 -14.98 17.34
C VAL A 121 27.24 -16.22 16.85
N PRO A 122 28.43 -16.06 16.24
CA PRO A 122 29.26 -17.18 15.83
C PRO A 122 29.55 -18.14 17.01
N VAL A 123 29.59 -19.44 16.75
CA VAL A 123 29.79 -20.52 17.75
C VAL A 123 28.60 -20.71 18.70
N LEU A 124 28.22 -19.70 19.49
CA LEU A 124 27.15 -19.80 20.49
C LEU A 124 25.76 -19.97 19.88
N GLY A 125 25.52 -19.41 18.70
CA GLY A 125 24.27 -19.60 17.98
C GLY A 125 24.05 -21.05 17.56
N ASN A 126 25.09 -21.85 17.32
CA ASN A 126 24.95 -23.21 16.77
C ASN A 126 24.73 -24.31 17.80
N LEU A 127 24.69 -24.00 19.10
CA LEU A 127 24.45 -25.01 20.12
C LEU A 127 23.00 -25.53 20.04
N PRO A 128 22.78 -26.86 19.97
CA PRO A 128 21.47 -27.42 20.22
C PRO A 128 21.03 -27.02 21.63
N ILE A 129 19.78 -26.57 21.80
CA ILE A 129 19.17 -26.11 23.06
C ILE A 129 19.55 -24.66 23.46
N LEU A 130 20.83 -24.31 23.60
CA LEU A 130 21.23 -22.97 24.08
C LEU A 130 21.30 -21.89 22.99
N GLY A 131 21.40 -22.29 21.71
CA GLY A 131 21.59 -21.36 20.60
C GLY A 131 20.41 -20.42 20.32
N VAL A 132 19.21 -20.70 20.86
CA VAL A 132 17.99 -19.90 20.65
C VAL A 132 18.10 -18.51 21.32
N LEU A 133 18.79 -18.40 22.47
CA LEU A 133 19.03 -17.09 23.13
C LEU A 133 20.07 -16.24 22.39
N PHE A 134 20.89 -16.85 21.53
CA PHE A 134 21.98 -16.20 20.81
C PHE A 134 21.71 -16.07 19.29
N ARG A 135 20.47 -16.30 18.88
CA ARG A 135 19.95 -16.15 17.51
C ARG A 135 18.77 -15.18 17.51
N GLY A 136 18.84 -14.16 16.67
CA GLY A 136 17.72 -13.28 16.35
C GLY A 136 17.24 -13.56 14.94
N THR A 137 16.01 -14.04 14.79
CA THR A 137 15.36 -14.13 13.47
C THR A 137 14.43 -12.95 13.33
N LYS A 138 14.63 -12.14 12.30
CA LYS A 138 13.76 -11.02 11.95
C LYS A 138 13.21 -11.27 10.55
N ASP A 139 11.99 -11.77 10.48
CA ASP A 139 11.26 -11.90 9.24
C ASP A 139 10.45 -10.63 8.99
N THR A 140 10.74 -9.96 7.87
CA THR A 140 10.00 -8.79 7.41
C THR A 140 9.25 -9.17 6.14
N VAL A 141 7.93 -9.37 6.25
CA VAL A 141 7.05 -9.57 5.11
C VAL A 141 6.51 -8.21 4.67
N SER A 142 6.79 -7.81 3.43
CA SER A 142 6.25 -6.61 2.79
C SER A 142 5.38 -7.03 1.61
N ARG A 143 4.09 -6.69 1.65
CA ARG A 143 3.13 -6.92 0.57
C ARG A 143 2.76 -5.57 -0.04
N GLU A 144 2.97 -5.43 -1.35
CA GLU A 144 2.69 -4.23 -2.13
C GLU A 144 1.61 -4.59 -3.16
N GLU A 145 0.42 -4.03 -3.02
CA GLU A 145 -0.70 -4.24 -3.93
C GLU A 145 -1.02 -2.93 -4.64
N VAL A 146 -0.98 -2.95 -5.97
CA VAL A 146 -1.32 -1.80 -6.81
C VAL A 146 -2.60 -2.12 -7.55
N VAL A 147 -3.59 -1.23 -7.50
CA VAL A 147 -4.85 -1.36 -8.24
C VAL A 147 -5.07 -0.10 -9.05
N VAL A 148 -5.35 -0.26 -10.34
CA VAL A 148 -5.63 0.82 -11.29
C VAL A 148 -7.13 0.85 -11.57
N MET A 149 -7.75 1.96 -11.21
CA MET A 149 -9.18 2.22 -11.38
C MET A 149 -9.39 3.46 -12.24
N LEU A 150 -10.53 3.49 -12.93
CA LEU A 150 -10.95 4.59 -13.79
C LEU A 150 -12.45 4.82 -13.65
N THR A 151 -12.85 6.08 -13.68
CA THR A 151 -14.25 6.50 -13.74
C THR A 151 -14.38 7.55 -14.85
N PRO A 152 -14.98 7.24 -16.01
CA PRO A 152 -15.25 8.24 -17.03
C PRO A 152 -16.43 9.13 -16.65
N HIS A 153 -16.40 10.37 -17.14
CA HIS A 153 -17.49 11.32 -17.02
C HIS A 153 -17.72 12.04 -18.36
N ILE A 154 -18.90 11.89 -18.93
CA ILE A 154 -19.36 12.63 -20.10
C ILE A 154 -19.84 14.01 -19.64
N ILE A 155 -19.47 15.05 -20.38
CA ILE A 155 -19.84 16.43 -20.07
C ILE A 155 -20.51 17.01 -21.31
N ASP A 156 -21.82 17.22 -21.24
CA ASP A 156 -22.62 17.73 -22.36
C ASP A 156 -22.80 19.25 -22.32
N ASP A 157 -22.70 19.87 -21.14
CA ASP A 157 -22.85 21.32 -20.94
C ASP A 157 -21.58 21.93 -20.32
N PRO A 158 -20.96 22.94 -20.97
CA PRO A 158 -19.81 23.65 -20.41
C PRO A 158 -20.10 24.35 -19.06
N ALA A 159 -21.36 24.65 -18.72
CA ALA A 159 -21.74 25.18 -17.41
C ALA A 159 -21.51 24.18 -16.26
N GLN A 160 -21.45 22.86 -16.54
CA GLN A 160 -21.11 21.82 -15.56
C GLN A 160 -19.60 21.66 -15.31
N THR A 161 -18.79 22.60 -15.82
CA THR A 161 -17.33 22.61 -15.61
C THR A 161 -16.94 23.32 -14.30
N ASP A 162 -17.92 23.76 -13.49
CA ASP A 162 -17.66 24.44 -12.22
C ASP A 162 -16.75 23.58 -11.32
N ALA A 163 -15.54 24.10 -11.10
CA ALA A 163 -14.45 23.36 -10.47
C ALA A 163 -14.74 22.94 -9.03
N LYS A 164 -15.68 23.60 -8.35
CA LYS A 164 -16.06 23.33 -6.97
C LYS A 164 -16.78 21.99 -6.81
N ASP A 165 -17.81 21.73 -7.61
CA ASP A 165 -18.61 20.51 -7.51
C ASP A 165 -17.75 19.27 -7.77
N ARG A 166 -16.77 19.37 -8.67
CA ARG A 166 -15.83 18.28 -8.94
C ARG A 166 -14.85 18.03 -7.82
N MET A 167 -14.45 19.05 -7.05
CA MET A 167 -13.53 18.87 -5.91
C MET A 167 -14.20 18.12 -4.76
N ASP A 168 -15.46 18.41 -4.49
CA ASP A 168 -16.23 17.70 -3.46
C ASP A 168 -16.47 16.24 -3.87
N ASP A 169 -16.75 15.98 -5.15
CA ASP A 169 -16.80 14.65 -5.74
C ASP A 169 -15.46 13.90 -5.67
N VAL A 170 -14.30 14.59 -5.77
CA VAL A 170 -12.98 13.94 -5.57
C VAL A 170 -12.92 13.34 -4.17
N ARG A 171 -13.34 14.12 -3.17
CA ARG A 171 -13.21 13.72 -1.77
C ARG A 171 -14.15 12.55 -1.47
N LEU A 172 -15.40 12.65 -1.91
CA LEU A 172 -16.39 11.58 -1.78
C LEU A 172 -15.99 10.30 -2.50
N LYS A 173 -15.50 10.38 -3.75
CA LYS A 173 -15.03 9.18 -4.48
C LYS A 173 -13.73 8.63 -3.92
N ARG A 174 -12.85 9.45 -3.35
CA ARG A 174 -11.65 8.97 -2.65
C ARG A 174 -12.03 8.21 -1.38
N GLU A 175 -12.95 8.76 -0.60
CA GLU A 175 -13.47 8.11 0.62
C GLU A 175 -14.29 6.86 0.26
N GLY A 176 -15.12 6.91 -0.78
CA GLY A 176 -15.90 5.80 -1.30
C GLY A 176 -15.05 4.70 -1.95
N ALA A 177 -14.01 5.03 -2.72
CA ALA A 177 -13.08 4.05 -3.27
C ALA A 177 -12.25 3.40 -2.15
N LYS A 178 -11.80 4.18 -1.17
CA LYS A 178 -11.22 3.63 0.07
C LYS A 178 -12.19 2.67 0.74
N GLN A 179 -13.46 3.04 0.86
CA GLN A 179 -14.51 2.25 1.52
C GLN A 179 -14.95 1.03 0.72
N SER A 180 -14.94 1.09 -0.61
CA SER A 180 -15.25 -0.04 -1.51
C SER A 180 -14.08 -1.02 -1.61
N LEU A 181 -12.84 -0.54 -1.51
CA LEU A 181 -11.65 -1.37 -1.31
C LEU A 181 -11.73 -2.14 0.03
N LEU A 182 -12.51 -1.67 1.02
CA LEU A 182 -12.77 -2.41 2.27
C LEU A 182 -13.54 -3.74 2.06
N GLY A 183 -14.09 -3.98 0.86
CA GLY A 183 -14.77 -5.23 0.52
C GLY A 183 -13.85 -6.46 0.46
N ILE A 184 -12.54 -6.26 0.23
CA ILE A 184 -11.49 -7.29 0.20
C ILE A 184 -10.33 -6.86 1.12
N ASP A 185 -10.64 -6.29 2.28
CA ASP A 185 -9.62 -5.77 3.20
C ASP A 185 -9.39 -6.70 4.40
N ALA A 186 -8.14 -6.77 4.85
CA ALA A 186 -7.72 -7.44 6.08
C ALA A 186 -8.52 -6.96 7.30
N GLY A 187 -9.05 -5.73 7.26
CA GLY A 187 -9.99 -5.21 8.27
C GLY A 187 -11.28 -6.04 8.38
N ARG A 188 -11.92 -6.38 7.26
CA ARG A 188 -13.15 -7.19 7.26
C ARG A 188 -12.87 -8.65 7.64
N LEU A 189 -11.72 -9.19 7.20
CA LEU A 189 -11.25 -10.51 7.64
C LEU A 189 -10.98 -10.55 9.16
N ALA A 190 -10.46 -9.45 9.73
CA ALA A 190 -10.28 -9.32 11.17
C ALA A 190 -11.61 -9.22 11.93
N GLU A 191 -12.59 -8.49 11.38
CA GLU A 191 -13.95 -8.38 11.95
C GLU A 191 -14.69 -9.72 11.90
N ASP A 192 -14.66 -10.42 10.76
CA ASP A 192 -15.29 -11.75 10.60
C ASP A 192 -14.62 -12.81 11.49
N ALA A 193 -13.30 -12.72 11.67
CA ALA A 193 -12.57 -13.59 12.60
C ALA A 193 -12.89 -13.26 14.06
N TYR A 194 -13.04 -11.98 14.40
CA TYR A 194 -13.46 -11.56 15.73
C TYR A 194 -14.90 -11.98 16.05
N ALA A 195 -15.83 -11.86 15.11
CA ALA A 195 -17.20 -12.33 15.28
C ALA A 195 -17.25 -13.84 15.56
N ARG A 196 -16.42 -14.63 14.85
CA ARG A 196 -16.24 -16.06 15.11
C ARG A 196 -15.61 -16.34 16.48
N ALA A 197 -14.59 -15.57 16.86
CA ALA A 197 -13.98 -15.67 18.18
C ALA A 197 -14.97 -15.39 19.32
N ALA A 198 -15.75 -14.30 19.21
CA ALA A 198 -16.73 -13.92 20.21
C ALA A 198 -17.83 -14.99 20.33
N LYS A 199 -18.28 -15.54 19.21
CA LYS A 199 -19.24 -16.65 19.19
C LYS A 199 -18.69 -17.90 19.88
N ASN A 200 -17.47 -18.34 19.52
CA ASN A 200 -16.86 -19.54 20.11
C ASN A 200 -16.56 -19.36 21.61
N TYR A 201 -16.25 -18.14 22.05
CA TYR A 201 -16.10 -17.81 23.47
C TYR A 201 -17.42 -17.95 24.23
N LEU A 202 -18.52 -17.44 23.67
CA LEU A 202 -19.86 -17.61 24.26
C LEU A 202 -20.31 -19.07 24.30
N GLU A 203 -19.85 -19.89 23.36
CA GLU A 203 -20.11 -21.33 23.29
C GLU A 203 -19.18 -22.17 24.20
N GLY A 204 -18.22 -21.53 24.90
CA GLY A 204 -17.30 -22.19 25.83
C GLY A 204 -16.06 -22.81 25.19
N ASN A 205 -15.87 -22.66 23.87
CA ASN A 205 -14.72 -23.17 23.13
C ASN A 205 -13.56 -22.15 23.13
N THR A 206 -12.84 -22.08 24.25
CA THR A 206 -11.77 -21.10 24.49
C THR A 206 -10.55 -21.26 23.56
N GLU A 207 -10.19 -22.49 23.15
CA GLU A 207 -9.09 -22.73 22.20
C GLU A 207 -9.39 -22.16 20.81
N GLU A 208 -10.57 -22.45 20.25
CA GLU A 208 -10.97 -21.90 18.95
C GLU A 208 -11.20 -20.40 19.01
N ALA A 209 -11.66 -19.88 20.16
CA ALA A 209 -11.77 -18.45 20.38
C ALA A 209 -10.38 -17.78 20.33
N LEU A 210 -9.36 -18.33 21.02
CA LEU A 210 -7.98 -17.81 20.98
C LEU A 210 -7.36 -17.87 19.59
N PHE A 211 -7.61 -18.94 18.83
CA PHE A 211 -7.16 -19.07 17.46
C PHE A 211 -7.75 -17.97 16.56
N ASN A 212 -9.07 -17.78 16.61
CA ASN A 212 -9.77 -16.78 15.81
C ASN A 212 -9.40 -15.35 16.23
N VAL A 213 -9.17 -15.09 17.53
CA VAL A 213 -8.65 -13.81 18.03
C VAL A 213 -7.23 -13.56 17.50
N SER A 214 -6.37 -14.56 17.52
CA SER A 214 -4.99 -14.45 17.00
C SER A 214 -4.99 -14.17 15.50
N PHE A 215 -5.88 -14.82 14.76
CA PHE A 215 -6.08 -14.54 13.33
C PHE A 215 -6.59 -13.12 13.09
N ALA A 216 -7.52 -12.62 13.91
CA ALA A 216 -7.99 -11.24 13.83
C ALA A 216 -6.87 -10.22 14.08
N LEU A 217 -6.01 -10.47 15.09
CA LEU A 217 -4.87 -9.62 15.42
C LEU A 217 -3.73 -9.71 14.40
N MET A 218 -3.57 -10.84 13.71
CA MET A 218 -2.61 -10.98 12.61
C MET A 218 -2.98 -10.08 11.43
N ASN A 219 -4.28 -10.02 11.11
CA ASN A 219 -4.81 -9.15 10.05
C ASN A 219 -4.88 -7.68 10.52
N ARG A 220 -5.20 -7.42 11.80
CA ARG A 220 -5.29 -6.08 12.39
C ARG A 220 -4.66 -6.02 13.79
N PRO A 221 -3.35 -5.70 13.90
CA PRO A 221 -2.62 -5.76 15.18
C PRO A 221 -3.09 -4.77 16.25
N THR A 222 -3.71 -3.65 15.85
CA THR A 222 -4.23 -2.61 16.75
C THR A 222 -5.73 -2.73 17.02
N TYR A 223 -6.31 -3.90 16.77
CA TYR A 223 -7.74 -4.11 16.99
C TYR A 223 -8.06 -4.30 18.48
N LEU A 224 -8.49 -3.22 19.12
CA LEU A 224 -8.66 -3.12 20.58
C LEU A 224 -9.64 -4.15 21.14
N GLU A 225 -10.72 -4.44 20.42
CA GLU A 225 -11.75 -5.39 20.85
C GLU A 225 -11.24 -6.83 20.86
N ALA A 226 -10.46 -7.23 19.86
CA ALA A 226 -9.80 -8.54 19.85
C ALA A 226 -8.68 -8.63 20.90
N LEU A 227 -7.94 -7.55 21.18
CA LEU A 227 -6.93 -7.54 22.25
C LEU A 227 -7.57 -7.79 23.62
N ARG A 228 -8.65 -7.07 23.93
CA ARG A 228 -9.40 -7.25 25.18
C ARG A 228 -10.02 -8.64 25.30
N LEU A 229 -10.54 -9.18 24.20
CA LEU A 229 -11.09 -10.54 24.17
C LEU A 229 -9.98 -11.57 24.41
N ARG A 230 -8.80 -11.39 23.81
CA ARG A 230 -7.62 -12.24 24.07
C ARG A 230 -7.25 -12.24 25.54
N GLU A 231 -7.09 -11.05 26.12
CA GLU A 231 -6.75 -10.88 27.53
C GLU A 231 -7.76 -11.58 28.44
N ARG A 232 -9.05 -11.45 28.14
CA ARG A 232 -10.12 -12.11 28.91
C ARG A 232 -10.03 -13.63 28.81
N ILE A 233 -9.82 -14.19 27.62
CA ILE A 233 -9.72 -15.65 27.45
C ILE A 233 -8.47 -16.18 28.17
N VAL A 234 -7.32 -15.53 28.00
CA VAL A 234 -6.06 -15.93 28.67
C VAL A 234 -6.17 -15.82 30.19
N ALA A 235 -6.86 -14.81 30.72
CA ALA A 235 -7.12 -14.68 32.15
C ALA A 235 -7.89 -15.89 32.73
N GLU A 236 -8.74 -16.50 31.92
CA GLU A 236 -9.65 -17.58 32.31
C GLU A 236 -9.02 -18.97 32.11
N THR A 237 -8.15 -19.15 31.10
CA THR A 237 -7.46 -20.42 30.83
C THR A 237 -6.08 -20.56 31.49
N ASP A 238 -5.27 -19.49 31.58
CA ASP A 238 -3.94 -19.52 32.23
C ASP A 238 -3.55 -18.15 32.86
N PRO A 239 -3.81 -17.96 34.17
CA PRO A 239 -3.51 -16.72 34.88
C PRO A 239 -2.01 -16.37 34.94
N GLU A 240 -1.11 -17.35 34.81
CA GLU A 240 0.34 -17.14 34.87
C GLU A 240 0.92 -16.69 33.51
N GLU A 241 0.24 -16.99 32.41
CA GLU A 241 0.58 -16.48 31.07
C GLU A 241 0.24 -14.98 30.94
N LEU A 242 -0.89 -14.55 31.50
CA LEU A 242 -1.31 -13.15 31.49
C LEU A 242 -0.35 -12.23 32.27
N LYS A 243 0.16 -12.70 33.42
CA LYS A 243 1.20 -11.97 34.18
C LYS A 243 2.48 -11.78 33.37
N ARG A 244 2.90 -12.80 32.61
CA ARG A 244 4.09 -12.74 31.74
C ARG A 244 3.89 -11.80 30.56
N MET A 245 2.69 -11.74 29.98
CA MET A 245 2.38 -10.78 28.93
C MET A 245 2.39 -9.34 29.44
N ASN A 246 1.77 -9.09 30.60
CA ASN A 246 1.74 -7.77 31.21
C ASN A 246 3.15 -7.29 31.64
N SER A 247 3.99 -8.18 32.16
CA SER A 247 5.37 -7.81 32.53
C SER A 247 6.20 -7.42 31.31
N VAL A 248 6.05 -8.11 30.17
CA VAL A 248 6.77 -7.79 28.92
C VAL A 248 6.31 -6.46 28.30
N VAL A 249 5.02 -6.13 28.43
CA VAL A 249 4.49 -4.84 27.94
C VAL A 249 5.01 -3.69 28.79
N VAL A 250 5.00 -3.83 30.12
CA VAL A 250 5.55 -2.82 31.05
C VAL A 250 7.04 -2.61 30.80
N GLU A 251 7.82 -3.68 30.66
CA GLU A 251 9.25 -3.59 30.38
C GLU A 251 9.57 -2.87 29.05
N LYS A 252 8.73 -3.06 28.01
CA LYS A 252 8.90 -2.37 26.72
C LYS A 252 8.46 -0.90 26.76
N LEU A 253 7.49 -0.54 27.60
CA LEU A 253 7.10 0.85 27.83
C LEU A 253 8.21 1.58 28.60
N ASP A 254 8.74 0.95 29.66
CA ASP A 254 9.86 1.49 30.44
C ASP A 254 11.13 1.67 29.58
N GLN A 255 11.42 0.75 28.66
CA GLN A 255 12.54 0.89 27.71
C GLN A 255 12.34 1.99 26.66
N GLN A 256 11.09 2.27 26.25
CA GLN A 256 10.78 3.37 25.34
C GLN A 256 10.81 4.74 26.04
N GLU A 257 10.50 4.80 27.33
CA GLU A 257 10.54 6.03 28.14
C GLU A 257 11.95 6.31 28.72
N ALA A 258 12.81 5.30 28.79
CA ALA A 258 14.19 5.41 29.28
C ALA A 258 15.12 6.44 28.59
N PRO A 259 14.93 6.89 27.33
CA PRO A 259 15.77 7.94 26.75
C PRO A 259 15.40 9.36 27.20
N ASN A 260 14.21 9.60 27.77
CA ASN A 260 13.68 10.95 27.99
C ASN A 260 14.00 11.57 29.35
N TRP A 261 14.59 10.83 30.30
CA TRP A 261 14.91 11.36 31.64
C TRP A 261 16.35 11.87 31.80
N ARG A 262 17.22 11.74 30.78
CA ARG A 262 18.60 12.28 30.79
C ARG A 262 18.73 13.61 30.08
N ARG A 263 17.89 14.57 30.45
CA ARG A 263 18.13 16.01 30.23
C ARG A 263 17.55 16.79 31.40
N TYR A 264 18.37 17.01 32.42
CA TYR A 264 18.69 18.30 33.06
C TYR A 264 19.78 18.05 34.11
#